data_AF-A0A7S3TTR9-F1
#
_entry.id   AF-A0A7S3TTR9-F1
#
_cell.length_a   1.000
_cell.length_b   1.000
_cell.length_c   1.000
_cell.angle_alpha   90.00
_cell.angle_beta   90.00
_cell.angle_gamma   90.00
#
_symmetry.space_group_name_H-M   'P 1'
#
loop_
_entity.id
_entity.type
_entity.pdbx_description
1 polymer ?
#
loop_
_entity_poly.entity_id
_entity_poly.type
_entity_poly.pdbx_seq_one_letter_code
_entity_poly.pdbx_strand_id
1 'polypeptide(L)'
;ATLADEKFKMLRPDAVIVLERPDELIKEFMMGRMTDTATGQTYHPVYAPPPAELKSRVVWRLDDVPEVIDRRLAAYHAEKDKILAAYEDAGIPIAIVDNARSELETFREVAEFVEVVRLRKQELASMAEFEGAAGPDPFEDDVAELCDIDDMACLEEYDKFARKGGAAALLDAVRRCNTY
;
A
#
# COMPACT_ATOMS: atom_id res chain seq x y z
N ALA A 1 -3.76 27.72 6.72
CA ALA A 1 -3.27 27.88 5.34
C ALA A 1 -3.90 26.76 4.53
N THR A 2 -4.92 27.11 3.75
CA THR A 2 -5.80 26.21 2.99
C THR A 2 -5.10 25.80 1.69
N LEU A 3 -4.46 24.63 1.69
CA LEU A 3 -4.08 23.90 0.48
C LEU A 3 -5.34 23.24 -0.11
N ALA A 4 -6.25 24.07 -0.62
CA ALA A 4 -7.33 23.60 -1.48
C ALA A 4 -6.99 24.03 -2.91
N ASP A 5 -5.88 23.51 -3.43
CA ASP A 5 -5.60 23.58 -4.85
C ASP A 5 -6.74 22.85 -5.58
N GLU A 6 -7.56 23.59 -6.32
CA GLU A 6 -8.68 23.09 -7.16
C GLU A 6 -8.30 21.88 -8.01
N LYS A 7 -7.00 21.73 -8.31
CA LYS A 7 -6.40 20.63 -9.06
C LYS A 7 -6.57 19.26 -8.39
N PHE A 8 -6.72 19.19 -7.07
CA PHE A 8 -6.88 17.93 -6.34
C PHE A 8 -8.34 17.57 -6.03
N LYS A 9 -9.31 18.45 -6.32
CA LYS A 9 -10.75 18.16 -6.11
C LYS A 9 -11.26 16.96 -6.92
N MET A 10 -10.58 16.60 -8.01
CA MET A 10 -10.97 15.50 -8.90
C MET A 10 -10.07 14.26 -8.80
N LEU A 11 -9.07 14.25 -7.91
CA LEU A 11 -8.19 13.10 -7.76
C LEU A 11 -8.84 12.08 -6.83
N ARG A 12 -9.33 10.99 -7.42
CA ARG A 12 -9.81 9.80 -6.69
C ARG A 12 -8.69 8.77 -6.62
N PRO A 13 -8.27 8.32 -5.43
CA PRO A 13 -7.28 7.26 -5.33
C PRO A 13 -7.86 5.94 -5.83
N ASP A 14 -7.03 5.17 -6.55
CA ASP A 14 -7.39 3.84 -7.04
C ASP A 14 -7.31 2.77 -5.94
N ALA A 15 -6.47 3.01 -4.92
CA ALA A 15 -6.29 2.17 -3.77
C ALA A 15 -5.75 2.97 -2.58
N VAL A 16 -5.97 2.43 -1.39
CA VAL A 16 -5.41 2.94 -0.13
C VAL A 16 -4.61 1.82 0.53
N ILE A 17 -3.39 2.13 0.94
CA ILE A 17 -2.51 1.19 1.65
C ILE A 17 -2.21 1.78 3.02
N VAL A 18 -2.50 1.03 4.06
CA VAL A 18 -2.23 1.40 5.46
C VAL A 18 -1.10 0.52 5.96
N LEU A 19 0.00 1.16 6.37
CA LEU A 19 1.11 0.48 7.02
C LEU A 19 0.89 0.53 8.52
N GLU A 20 0.43 -0.59 9.09
CA GLU A 20 0.20 -0.69 10.53
C GLU A 20 1.38 -1.32 11.24
N ARG A 21 1.59 -0.91 12.47
CA ARG A 21 2.59 -1.50 13.37
C ARG A 21 1.97 -1.56 14.76
N PRO A 22 2.21 -2.63 15.55
CA PRO A 22 1.73 -2.71 16.92
C PRO A 22 2.16 -1.50 17.76
N ASP A 23 1.22 -0.95 18.52
CA ASP A 23 1.41 0.25 19.33
C ASP A 23 2.56 0.10 20.32
N GLU A 24 2.78 -1.10 20.87
CA GLU A 24 3.88 -1.39 21.80
C GLU A 24 5.25 -1.16 21.15
N LEU A 25 5.41 -1.62 19.90
CA LEU A 25 6.64 -1.44 19.14
C LEU A 25 6.83 0.02 18.72
N ILE A 26 5.74 0.73 18.42
CA ILE A 26 5.80 2.16 18.12
C ILE A 26 6.26 2.93 19.36
N LYS A 27 5.72 2.61 20.54
CA LYS A 27 6.11 3.25 21.81
C LYS A 27 7.58 3.04 22.10
N GLU A 28 8.07 1.80 22.00
CA GLU A 28 9.48 1.48 22.21
C GLU A 28 10.38 2.27 21.24
N PHE A 29 10.00 2.32 19.97
CA PHE A 29 10.76 3.04 18.94
C PHE A 29 10.76 4.56 19.14
N MET A 30 9.62 5.14 19.52
CA MET A 30 9.48 6.59 19.77
C MET A 30 10.31 7.02 20.98
N MET A 31 10.24 6.26 22.08
CA MET A 31 11.05 6.52 23.27
C MET A 31 12.54 6.37 22.97
N GLY A 32 12.91 5.53 21.99
CA GLY A 32 14.27 5.26 21.51
C GLY A 32 14.97 6.40 20.76
N ARG A 33 14.27 7.48 20.42
CA ARG A 33 14.74 8.44 19.43
C ARG A 33 15.61 9.54 20.02
N MET A 34 16.88 9.56 19.62
CA MET A 34 17.85 10.60 20.00
C MET A 34 18.07 11.56 18.83
N THR A 35 18.35 12.83 19.11
CA THR A 35 18.70 13.82 18.09
C THR A 35 19.99 14.53 18.46
N ASP A 36 20.84 14.73 17.47
CA ASP A 36 22.07 15.47 17.61
C ASP A 36 21.83 16.99 17.40
N THR A 37 22.20 17.81 18.38
CA THR A 37 21.80 19.23 18.48
C THR A 37 22.35 20.21 17.43
N ALA A 38 23.32 19.82 16.61
CA ALA A 38 24.10 20.67 15.70
C ALA A 38 24.09 20.11 14.29
N THR A 39 23.96 18.78 14.11
CA THR A 39 23.69 18.21 12.78
C THR A 39 22.20 18.00 12.53
N GLY A 40 21.37 17.93 13.58
CA GLY A 40 19.96 17.58 13.47
C GLY A 40 19.70 16.10 13.13
N GLN A 41 20.76 15.29 13.01
CA GLN A 41 20.62 13.86 12.71
C GLN A 41 19.95 13.12 13.86
N THR A 42 19.12 12.15 13.51
CA THR A 42 18.40 11.31 14.46
C THR A 42 19.09 9.95 14.57
N TYR A 43 19.24 9.46 15.80
CA TYR A 43 19.86 8.18 16.13
C TYR A 43 18.91 7.34 17.00
N HIS A 44 19.16 6.03 17.07
CA HIS A 44 18.41 5.11 17.91
C HIS A 44 19.38 4.12 18.59
N PRO A 45 19.32 3.89 19.91
CA PRO A 45 20.30 3.09 20.64
C PRO A 45 20.43 1.65 20.11
N VAL A 46 19.31 1.05 19.71
CA VAL A 46 19.24 -0.33 19.20
C VAL A 46 19.44 -0.39 17.67
N TYR A 47 18.62 0.31 16.90
CA TYR A 47 18.60 0.19 15.43
C TYR A 47 19.64 1.03 14.68
N ALA A 48 20.07 2.15 15.24
CA ALA A 48 21.00 3.09 14.58
C ALA A 48 21.85 3.82 15.63
N PRO A 49 22.76 3.09 16.33
CA PRO A 49 23.47 3.62 17.48
C PRO A 49 24.36 4.81 17.08
N PRO A 50 24.42 5.88 17.91
CA PRO A 50 25.27 7.01 17.62
C PRO A 50 26.76 6.61 17.72
N PRO A 51 27.62 7.17 16.84
CA PRO A 51 29.07 7.08 16.96
C PRO A 51 29.56 7.49 18.36
N ALA A 52 30.63 6.87 18.85
CA ALA A 52 31.13 7.08 20.22
C ALA A 52 31.43 8.56 20.54
N GLU A 53 31.89 9.32 19.54
CA GLU A 53 32.21 10.75 19.66
C GLU A 53 30.97 11.64 19.83
N LEU A 54 29.80 11.17 19.39
CA LEU A 54 28.54 11.91 19.44
C LEU A 54 27.70 11.57 20.68
N LYS A 55 28.04 10.51 21.43
CA LYS A 55 27.26 10.02 22.58
C LYS A 55 27.04 11.07 23.68
N SER A 56 27.96 12.01 23.88
CA SER A 56 27.84 13.08 24.88
C SER A 56 26.98 14.26 24.42
N ARG A 57 26.66 14.33 23.13
CA ARG A 57 26.01 15.48 22.47
C ARG A 57 24.60 15.16 21.96
N VAL A 58 24.30 13.89 21.74
CA VAL A 58 22.94 13.43 21.43
C VAL A 58 22.02 13.64 22.63
N VAL A 59 20.83 14.16 22.35
CA VAL A 59 19.79 14.38 23.37
C VAL A 59 18.55 13.59 23.01
N TRP A 60 17.88 13.06 24.02
CA TRP A 60 16.55 12.48 23.87
C TRP A 60 15.54 13.60 23.65
N ARG A 61 14.54 13.36 22.81
CA ARG A 61 13.47 14.34 22.61
C ARG A 61 12.59 14.41 23.85
N LEU A 62 12.29 15.63 24.28
CA LEU A 62 11.44 15.90 25.45
C LEU A 62 9.98 15.51 25.22
N ASP A 63 9.53 15.43 23.97
CA ASP A 63 8.15 15.09 23.62
C ASP A 63 7.84 13.58 23.63
N ASP A 64 8.87 12.72 23.73
CA ASP A 64 8.73 11.27 23.65
C ASP A 64 8.43 10.67 25.05
N VAL A 65 7.40 11.22 25.72
CA VAL A 65 6.86 10.76 27.02
C VAL A 65 5.69 9.78 26.78
N PRO A 66 5.57 8.68 27.55
CA PRO A 66 4.52 7.67 27.34
C PRO A 66 3.11 8.25 27.21
N GLU A 67 2.76 9.19 28.09
CA GLU A 67 1.44 9.85 28.11
C GLU A 67 1.15 10.64 26.82
N VAL A 68 2.18 11.30 26.26
CA VAL A 68 2.08 12.06 25.01
C VAL A 68 1.97 11.11 23.83
N ILE A 69 2.71 10.01 23.84
CA ILE A 69 2.67 8.98 22.79
C ILE A 69 1.29 8.32 22.75
N ASP A 70 0.75 7.93 23.91
CA ASP A 70 -0.59 7.34 24.01
C ASP A 70 -1.67 8.27 23.45
N ARG A 71 -1.60 9.56 23.80
CA ARG A 71 -2.52 10.56 23.26
C ARG A 71 -2.40 10.69 21.74
N ARG A 72 -1.19 10.64 21.20
CA ARG A 72 -0.95 10.72 19.75
C ARG A 72 -1.45 9.48 19.03
N LEU A 73 -1.24 8.28 19.58
CA LEU A 73 -1.75 7.02 19.04
C LEU A 73 -3.28 7.00 19.03
N ALA A 74 -3.92 7.41 20.12
CA ALA A 74 -5.37 7.50 20.19
C ALA A 74 -5.94 8.47 19.14
N ALA A 75 -5.32 9.64 18.97
CA ALA A 75 -5.72 10.59 17.94
C ALA A 75 -5.49 10.05 16.52
N TYR A 76 -4.38 9.35 16.30
CA TYR A 76 -4.07 8.68 15.03
C TYR A 76 -5.14 7.66 14.68
N HIS A 77 -5.46 6.71 15.57
CA HIS A 77 -6.47 5.68 15.32
C HIS A 77 -7.84 6.30 15.04
N ALA A 78 -8.26 7.28 15.86
CA ALA A 78 -9.53 7.96 15.67
C ALA A 78 -9.65 8.69 14.32
N GLU A 79 -8.55 9.25 13.80
CA GLU A 79 -8.56 9.94 12.50
C GLU A 79 -8.40 8.96 11.33
N LYS A 80 -7.53 7.96 11.48
CA LYS A 80 -7.32 6.87 10.53
C LYS A 80 -8.64 6.17 10.24
N ASP A 81 -9.40 5.80 11.27
CA ASP A 81 -10.66 5.06 11.11
C ASP A 81 -11.70 5.88 10.34
N LYS A 82 -11.77 7.21 10.56
CA LYS A 82 -12.66 8.09 9.77
C LYS A 82 -12.25 8.14 8.30
N ILE A 83 -10.94 8.24 8.03
CA ILE A 83 -10.41 8.29 6.67
C ILE A 83 -10.68 6.96 5.96
N LEU A 84 -10.47 5.83 6.63
CA LEU A 84 -10.73 4.51 6.07
C LEU A 84 -12.21 4.30 5.78
N ALA A 85 -13.10 4.67 6.70
CA ALA A 85 -14.53 4.61 6.49
C ALA A 85 -14.96 5.42 5.25
N ALA A 86 -14.43 6.65 5.09
CA ALA A 86 -14.74 7.48 3.93
C ALA A 86 -14.31 6.85 2.58
N TYR A 87 -13.18 6.12 2.55
CA TYR A 87 -12.71 5.44 1.34
C TYR A 87 -13.40 4.09 1.12
N GLU A 88 -13.78 3.39 2.18
CA GLU A 88 -14.57 2.16 2.13
C GLU A 88 -15.98 2.45 1.59
N ASP A 89 -16.64 3.50 2.09
CA ASP A 89 -17.93 3.97 1.58
C ASP A 89 -17.85 4.37 0.09
N ALA A 90 -16.70 4.87 -0.35
CA ALA A 90 -16.43 5.19 -1.75
C ALA A 90 -16.06 3.97 -2.60
N GLY A 91 -16.07 2.75 -2.04
CA GLY A 91 -15.75 1.49 -2.72
C GLY A 91 -14.30 1.39 -3.21
N ILE A 92 -13.38 2.14 -2.59
CA ILE A 92 -11.96 2.11 -2.95
C ILE A 92 -11.30 0.95 -2.22
N PRO A 93 -10.51 0.08 -2.90
CA PRO A 93 -9.85 -1.03 -2.25
C PRO A 93 -8.83 -0.55 -1.22
N ILE A 94 -8.90 -1.11 -0.02
CA ILE A 94 -8.02 -0.81 1.11
C ILE A 94 -7.22 -2.07 1.46
N ALA A 95 -5.91 -1.92 1.64
CA ALA A 95 -5.05 -2.94 2.23
C ALA A 95 -4.43 -2.44 3.53
N ILE A 96 -4.49 -3.26 4.57
CA ILE A 96 -3.80 -3.02 5.84
C ILE A 96 -2.64 -4.01 5.91
N VAL A 97 -1.43 -3.50 5.88
CA VAL A 97 -0.19 -4.28 5.83
C VAL A 97 0.60 -4.05 7.11
N ASP A 98 0.99 -5.16 7.74
CA ASP A 98 1.82 -5.14 8.95
C ASP A 98 3.29 -4.83 8.60
N ASN A 99 3.76 -3.71 9.12
CA ASN A 99 5.11 -3.20 8.94
C ASN A 99 6.05 -3.55 10.11
N ALA A 100 5.65 -4.43 11.03
CA ALA A 100 6.54 -4.98 12.06
C ALA A 100 7.42 -6.13 11.55
N ARG A 101 7.19 -6.60 10.33
CA ARG A 101 7.91 -7.71 9.68
C ARG A 101 9.11 -7.22 8.87
N SER A 102 9.75 -8.12 8.12
CA SER A 102 10.86 -7.73 7.26
C SER A 102 10.38 -6.80 6.13
N GLU A 103 11.18 -5.79 5.79
CA GLU A 103 10.86 -4.83 4.71
C GLU A 103 10.54 -5.53 3.39
N LEU A 104 11.19 -6.66 3.10
CA LEU A 104 10.98 -7.46 1.90
C LEU A 104 9.59 -8.10 1.85
N GLU A 105 9.09 -8.57 2.99
CA GLU A 105 7.75 -9.17 3.08
C GLU A 105 6.68 -8.10 2.96
N THR A 106 6.83 -6.99 3.69
CA THR A 106 5.93 -5.82 3.58
C THR A 106 5.88 -5.32 2.14
N PHE A 107 7.03 -5.17 1.48
CA PHE A 107 7.10 -4.71 0.09
C PHE A 107 6.42 -5.68 -0.87
N ARG A 108 6.63 -6.99 -0.69
CA ARG A 108 5.97 -8.01 -1.52
C ARG A 108 4.46 -7.92 -1.39
N GLU A 109 3.94 -7.86 -0.17
CA GLU A 109 2.51 -7.79 0.12
C GLU A 109 1.87 -6.54 -0.52
N VAL A 110 2.53 -5.39 -0.40
CA VAL A 110 2.10 -4.14 -1.05
C VAL A 110 2.13 -4.26 -2.57
N ALA A 111 3.20 -4.81 -3.14
CA ALA A 111 3.33 -4.97 -4.59
C ALA A 111 2.25 -5.89 -5.18
N GLU A 112 1.97 -7.00 -4.51
CA GLU A 112 0.90 -7.93 -4.89
C GLU A 112 -0.47 -7.25 -4.86
N PHE A 113 -0.76 -6.46 -3.81
CA PHE A 113 -2.00 -5.72 -3.72
C PHE A 113 -2.16 -4.67 -4.85
N VAL A 114 -1.11 -3.89 -5.12
CA VAL A 114 -1.12 -2.90 -6.20
C VAL A 114 -1.35 -3.57 -7.55
N GLU A 115 -0.76 -4.74 -7.77
CA GLU A 115 -0.92 -5.48 -9.03
C GLU A 115 -2.35 -5.99 -9.23
N VAL A 116 -2.99 -6.48 -8.17
CA VAL A 116 -4.42 -6.87 -8.20
C VAL A 116 -5.31 -5.67 -8.55
N VAL A 117 -5.06 -4.51 -7.93
CA VAL A 117 -5.81 -3.28 -8.24
C VAL A 117 -5.59 -2.85 -9.68
N ARG A 118 -4.35 -2.93 -10.17
CA ARG A 118 -4.00 -2.59 -11.56
C ARG A 118 -4.77 -3.47 -12.55
N LEU A 119 -4.80 -4.78 -12.33
CA LEU A 119 -5.51 -5.73 -13.20
C LEU A 119 -7.01 -5.47 -13.22
N ARG A 120 -7.65 -5.32 -12.06
CA ARG A 120 -9.09 -4.97 -11.97
C ARG A 120 -9.42 -3.68 -12.71
N LYS A 121 -8.56 -2.67 -12.57
CA LYS A 121 -8.76 -1.39 -13.27
C LYS A 121 -8.65 -1.55 -14.79
N GLN A 122 -7.76 -2.42 -15.27
CA GLN A 122 -7.64 -2.73 -16.70
C GLN A 122 -8.86 -3.50 -17.21
N GLU A 123 -9.35 -4.48 -16.48
CA GLU A 123 -10.58 -5.22 -16.83
C GLU A 123 -11.79 -4.29 -16.91
N LEU A 124 -11.96 -3.40 -15.92
CA LEU A 124 -13.03 -2.41 -15.92
C LEU A 124 -12.90 -1.42 -17.08
N ALA A 125 -11.67 -1.03 -17.44
CA ALA A 125 -11.43 -0.17 -18.59
C ALA A 125 -11.76 -0.86 -19.91
N SER A 126 -11.36 -2.13 -20.10
CA SER A 126 -11.67 -2.87 -21.32
C SER A 126 -13.16 -3.20 -21.46
N MET A 127 -13.87 -3.40 -20.35
CA MET A 127 -15.33 -3.57 -20.34
C MET A 127 -16.06 -2.27 -20.72
N ALA A 128 -15.63 -1.13 -20.19
CA ALA A 128 -16.22 0.18 -20.52
C ALA A 128 -16.02 0.56 -22.00
N GLU A 129 -14.91 0.12 -22.62
CA GLU A 129 -14.67 0.32 -24.05
C GLU A 129 -15.57 -0.57 -24.94
N PHE A 130 -15.98 -1.75 -24.45
CA PHE A 130 -16.87 -2.65 -25.19
C PHE A 130 -18.33 -2.18 -25.17
N GLU A 131 -18.84 -1.70 -24.03
CA GLU A 131 -20.19 -1.13 -23.92
C GLU A 131 -20.36 0.17 -24.73
N GLY A 132 -19.28 0.90 -25.00
CA GLY A 132 -19.29 2.07 -25.89
C GLY A 132 -19.39 1.72 -27.39
N ALA A 133 -19.23 0.45 -27.77
CA ALA A 133 -19.29 -0.03 -29.16
C ALA A 133 -20.59 -0.79 -29.49
N ALA A 134 -21.41 -1.13 -28.50
CA ALA A 134 -22.69 -1.80 -28.69
C ALA A 134 -23.78 -0.79 -29.14
N GLY A 135 -23.77 -0.43 -30.42
CA GLY A 135 -25.03 -0.14 -31.11
C GLY A 135 -25.94 -1.39 -31.08
N PRO A 136 -27.27 -1.26 -31.23
CA PRO A 136 -28.18 -2.41 -31.15
C PRO A 136 -27.70 -3.51 -32.11
N ASP A 137 -27.47 -4.69 -31.56
CA ASP A 137 -26.98 -5.86 -32.29
C ASP A 137 -28.00 -6.22 -33.38
N PRO A 138 -27.63 -6.17 -34.68
CA PRO A 138 -28.55 -6.48 -35.76
C PRO A 138 -28.90 -7.97 -35.88
N PHE A 139 -28.41 -8.84 -34.99
CA PHE A 139 -28.63 -10.30 -35.04
C PHE A 139 -29.18 -10.93 -33.76
N GLU A 140 -29.76 -10.14 -32.84
CA GLU A 140 -30.32 -10.65 -31.57
C GLU A 140 -31.48 -11.66 -31.71
N ASP A 141 -32.04 -11.86 -32.91
CA ASP A 141 -33.15 -12.81 -33.13
C ASP A 141 -32.72 -14.26 -33.50
N ASP A 142 -31.43 -14.54 -33.77
CA ASP A 142 -31.02 -15.85 -34.30
C ASP A 142 -30.25 -16.77 -33.32
N VAL A 143 -29.97 -16.34 -32.08
CA VAL A 143 -29.06 -17.08 -31.17
C VAL A 143 -29.75 -18.16 -30.30
N ALA A 144 -31.02 -18.47 -30.58
CA ALA A 144 -31.77 -19.47 -29.80
C ALA A 144 -31.56 -20.92 -30.26
N GLU A 145 -30.73 -21.21 -31.28
CA GLU A 145 -30.67 -22.56 -31.87
C GLU A 145 -29.29 -23.24 -31.92
N LEU A 146 -28.26 -22.76 -31.21
CA LEU A 146 -26.95 -23.44 -31.19
C LEU A 146 -26.35 -23.52 -29.78
N CYS A 147 -26.88 -24.47 -29.00
CA CYS A 147 -26.13 -25.13 -27.94
C CYS A 147 -25.21 -26.21 -28.55
N ASP A 148 -24.18 -26.59 -27.80
CA ASP A 148 -23.33 -27.81 -27.90
C ASP A 148 -21.90 -27.64 -28.41
N ILE A 149 -20.97 -27.14 -27.56
CA ILE A 149 -19.59 -27.64 -27.48
C ILE A 149 -19.08 -27.54 -26.02
N ASP A 150 -18.94 -28.69 -25.35
CA ASP A 150 -18.12 -28.86 -24.14
C ASP A 150 -16.64 -28.92 -24.56
N ASP A 151 -15.79 -27.99 -24.10
CA ASP A 151 -14.33 -28.13 -24.26
C ASP A 151 -13.56 -27.69 -22.99
N MET A 152 -13.35 -28.69 -22.12
CA MET A 152 -12.60 -28.68 -20.86
C MET A 152 -11.07 -28.52 -21.03
N ALA A 153 -10.58 -28.11 -22.20
CA ALA A 153 -9.15 -28.02 -22.53
C ALA A 153 -8.54 -26.61 -22.33
N CYS A 154 -9.37 -25.57 -22.16
CA CYS A 154 -8.89 -24.19 -22.15
C CYS A 154 -8.36 -23.69 -20.78
N LEU A 155 -8.56 -24.47 -19.71
CA LEU A 155 -8.21 -24.05 -18.34
C LEU A 155 -6.81 -24.51 -17.88
N GLU A 156 -6.20 -25.52 -18.51
CA GLU A 156 -4.89 -26.03 -18.09
C GLU A 156 -3.69 -25.26 -18.69
N GLU A 157 -3.88 -24.53 -19.79
CA GLU A 157 -2.82 -23.69 -20.37
C GLU A 157 -2.63 -22.37 -19.61
N TYR A 158 -3.69 -21.85 -18.97
CA TYR A 158 -3.61 -20.60 -18.18
C TYR A 158 -2.77 -20.78 -16.90
N ASP A 159 -2.83 -21.95 -16.27
CA ASP A 159 -2.13 -22.23 -15.01
C ASP A 159 -0.61 -22.47 -15.19
N LYS A 160 -0.17 -22.83 -16.41
CA LYS A 160 1.24 -23.00 -16.76
C LYS A 160 1.96 -21.69 -17.05
N PHE A 161 1.25 -20.63 -17.44
CA PHE A 161 1.84 -19.32 -17.74
C PHE A 161 2.15 -18.52 -16.46
N ALA A 162 1.33 -18.67 -15.42
CA ALA A 162 1.43 -17.92 -14.17
C ALA A 162 2.71 -18.23 -13.34
N ARG A 163 3.38 -19.37 -13.58
CA ARG A 163 4.43 -19.87 -12.66
C ARG A 163 5.88 -19.51 -13.03
N LYS A 164 6.17 -18.81 -14.13
CA LYS A 164 7.54 -18.68 -14.65
C LYS A 164 8.22 -17.30 -14.63
N GLY A 165 7.57 -16.22 -14.21
CA GLY A 165 8.10 -14.87 -14.49
C GLY A 165 8.52 -13.97 -13.32
N GLY A 166 8.06 -14.19 -12.08
CA GLY A 166 7.97 -13.07 -11.11
C GLY A 166 9.16 -12.82 -10.17
N ALA A 167 9.85 -13.87 -9.72
CA ALA A 167 10.70 -13.75 -8.53
C ALA A 167 12.01 -12.96 -8.74
N ALA A 168 12.64 -13.10 -9.92
CA ALA A 168 13.92 -12.44 -10.22
C ALA A 168 13.76 -10.94 -10.51
N ALA A 169 12.65 -10.54 -11.15
CA ALA A 169 12.35 -9.14 -11.45
C ALA A 169 11.97 -8.35 -10.18
N LEU A 170 11.30 -9.00 -9.22
CA LEU A 170 10.94 -8.41 -7.93
C LEU A 170 12.20 -8.09 -7.10
N LEU A 171 13.17 -9.01 -7.05
CA LEU A 171 14.43 -8.81 -6.32
C LEU A 171 15.29 -7.67 -6.89
N ASP A 172 15.24 -7.45 -8.20
CA ASP A 172 15.98 -6.36 -8.86
C ASP A 172 15.31 -4.98 -8.68
N ALA A 173 13.97 -4.94 -8.63
CA ALA A 173 13.21 -3.72 -8.31
C ALA A 173 13.45 -3.29 -6.84
N VAL A 174 13.46 -4.24 -5.91
CA VAL A 174 13.73 -3.98 -4.49
C VAL A 174 15.14 -3.44 -4.26
N ARG A 175 16.16 -3.96 -4.95
CA ARG A 175 17.54 -3.46 -4.85
C ARG A 175 17.69 -2.01 -5.33
N ARG A 176 16.88 -1.58 -6.29
CA ARG A 176 16.85 -0.20 -6.78
C ARG A 176 16.14 0.76 -5.83
N CYS A 177 15.20 0.27 -5.02
CA CYS A 177 14.50 1.07 -4.03
C CYS A 177 15.23 1.16 -2.68
N ASN A 178 16.16 0.24 -2.38
CA ASN A 178 16.85 0.17 -1.08
C ASN A 178 18.30 0.73 -1.09
N THR A 179 18.61 1.66 -1.98
CA THR A 179 19.84 2.46 -1.86
C THR A 179 19.57 3.70 -1.01
N TYR A 180 19.74 3.55 0.30
CA TYR A 180 20.05 4.62 1.25
C TYR A 180 21.49 4.48 1.73
#